data_AF-A0A957ETN9-F1
#
_entry.id   AF-A0A957ETN9-F1
#
_cell.length_a   1.000
_cell.length_b   1.000
_cell.length_c   1.000
_cell.angle_alpha   90.00
_cell.angle_beta   90.00
_cell.angle_gamma   90.00
#
_symmetry.space_group_name_H-M   'P 1'
#
loop_
_entity.id
_entity.type
_entity.pdbx_description
1 polymer ?
#
loop_
_entity_poly.entity_id
_entity_poly.type
_entity_poly.pdbx_seq_one_letter_code
_entity_poly.pdbx_strand_id
1 'polypeptide(L)'
;MTWYETIDEKLARLRAEITQVQDELIEAEAELADQKADIAAFEYEYNARAGYLLEQLAALEEEVKHYLDQIKLLRNRRIFGTDHVPVEEQYRRVWQQPPPPPPPKPAEPPSAATEAQIKKLYRQLARRFHPDLATGDAERARRTEMMAAINDAYAARSMTELMAIARRAESATPEATAASGQTAEEMAQVLEA
;
A
#
# COMPACT_ATOMS: atom_id res chain seq x y z
N MET A 1 -30.76 71.06 -42.88
CA MET A 1 -32.01 70.57 -43.49
C MET A 1 -31.99 69.06 -43.43
N THR A 2 -32.69 68.44 -42.49
CA THR A 2 -32.83 66.99 -42.40
C THR A 2 -34.26 66.64 -42.80
N TRP A 3 -34.41 66.20 -44.05
CA TRP A 3 -35.64 65.62 -44.57
C TRP A 3 -35.94 64.34 -43.79
N TYR A 4 -37.12 64.26 -43.16
CA TYR A 4 -37.60 63.01 -42.58
C TYR A 4 -38.04 62.09 -43.73
N GLU A 5 -37.24 61.08 -44.01
CA GLU A 5 -37.60 59.97 -44.90
C GLU A 5 -38.92 59.35 -44.41
N THR A 6 -39.92 59.30 -45.28
CA THR A 6 -41.25 58.77 -44.95
C THR A 6 -41.18 57.28 -44.64
N ILE A 7 -42.15 56.76 -43.89
CA ILE A 7 -42.21 55.32 -43.54
C ILE A 7 -42.24 54.45 -44.80
N ASP A 8 -42.93 54.90 -45.85
CA ASP A 8 -43.04 54.19 -47.12
C ASP A 8 -41.71 54.14 -47.88
N GLU A 9 -40.94 55.24 -47.89
CA GLU A 9 -39.59 55.28 -48.47
C GLU A 9 -38.63 54.34 -47.73
N LYS A 10 -38.69 54.30 -46.39
CA LYS A 10 -37.91 53.36 -45.58
C LYS A 10 -38.27 51.91 -45.86
N LEU A 11 -39.56 51.60 -45.95
CA LEU A 11 -40.06 50.27 -46.29
C LEU A 11 -39.61 49.83 -47.69
N ALA A 12 -39.67 50.74 -48.66
CA ALA A 12 -39.20 50.46 -50.01
C ALA A 12 -37.69 50.18 -50.06
N ARG A 13 -36.88 50.98 -49.35
CA ARG A 13 -35.43 50.77 -49.24
C ARG A 13 -35.09 49.43 -48.59
N LEU A 14 -35.69 49.13 -47.43
CA LEU A 14 -35.46 47.87 -46.71
C LEU A 14 -35.88 46.65 -47.54
N ARG A 15 -36.97 46.75 -48.30
CA ARG A 15 -37.38 45.67 -49.21
C ARG A 15 -36.37 45.46 -50.33
N ALA A 16 -35.88 46.54 -50.95
CA ALA A 16 -34.86 46.45 -51.98
C ALA A 16 -33.55 45.85 -51.43
N GLU A 17 -33.16 46.24 -50.21
CA GLU A 17 -31.99 45.69 -49.52
C GLU A 17 -32.16 44.20 -49.21
N ILE A 18 -33.34 43.77 -48.74
CA ILE A 18 -33.64 42.36 -48.52
C ILE A 18 -33.54 41.57 -49.83
N THR A 19 -34.11 42.08 -50.93
CA THR A 19 -34.07 41.40 -52.23
C THR A 19 -32.63 41.30 -52.74
N GLN A 20 -31.84 42.37 -52.64
CA GLN A 20 -30.44 42.36 -53.01
C GLN A 20 -29.65 41.31 -52.21
N VAL A 21 -29.78 41.30 -50.89
CA VAL A 21 -29.08 40.34 -50.03
C VAL A 21 -29.56 38.90 -50.28
N GLN A 22 -30.84 38.71 -50.63
CA GLN A 22 -31.36 37.39 -51.00
C GLN A 22 -30.74 36.89 -52.31
N ASP A 23 -30.61 37.76 -53.31
CA ASP A 23 -29.99 37.41 -54.60
C ASP A 23 -28.49 37.08 -54.40
N GLU A 24 -27.78 37.90 -53.61
CA GLU A 24 -26.38 37.65 -53.23
C GLU A 24 -26.22 36.32 -52.47
N LEU A 25 -27.16 35.98 -51.59
CA LEU A 25 -27.16 34.70 -50.87
C LEU A 25 -27.35 33.52 -51.82
N ILE A 26 -28.28 33.61 -52.78
CA ILE A 26 -28.53 32.55 -53.75
C ILE A 26 -27.29 32.31 -54.62
N GLU A 27 -26.63 33.38 -55.07
CA GLU A 27 -25.39 33.28 -55.84
C GLU A 27 -24.27 32.61 -55.03
N ALA A 28 -24.06 33.04 -53.78
CA ALA A 28 -23.07 32.43 -52.90
C ALA A 28 -23.39 30.96 -52.56
N GLU A 29 -24.66 30.61 -52.39
CA GLU A 29 -25.10 29.23 -52.17
C GLU A 29 -24.84 28.34 -53.40
N ALA A 30 -25.05 28.88 -54.61
CA ALA A 30 -24.73 28.18 -55.85
C ALA A 30 -23.23 27.95 -56.00
N GLU A 31 -22.41 28.98 -55.77
CA GLU A 31 -20.94 28.84 -55.80
C GLU A 31 -20.44 27.80 -54.78
N LEU A 32 -21.00 27.81 -53.57
CA LEU A 32 -20.66 26.83 -52.54
C LEU A 32 -21.04 25.40 -52.94
N ALA A 33 -22.18 25.23 -53.61
CA ALA A 33 -22.63 23.93 -54.10
C ALA A 33 -21.68 23.40 -55.18
N ASP A 34 -21.27 24.24 -56.13
CA ASP A 34 -20.32 23.89 -57.18
C ASP A 34 -18.95 23.51 -56.60
N GLN A 35 -18.42 24.31 -55.67
CA GLN A 35 -17.15 24.00 -55.00
C GLN A 35 -17.19 22.68 -54.22
N LYS A 36 -18.32 22.38 -53.57
CA LYS A 36 -18.50 21.09 -52.87
C LYS A 36 -18.56 19.93 -53.84
N ALA A 37 -19.20 20.10 -55.00
CA ALA A 37 -19.23 19.08 -56.05
C ALA A 37 -17.82 18.79 -56.58
N ASP A 38 -17.01 19.83 -56.81
CA ASP A 38 -15.62 19.71 -57.24
C ASP A 38 -14.76 18.95 -56.21
N ILE A 39 -14.90 19.28 -54.91
CA ILE A 39 -14.20 18.58 -53.84
C ILE A 39 -14.60 17.10 -53.82
N ALA A 40 -15.90 16.80 -53.88
CA ALA A 40 -16.39 15.43 -53.86
C ALA A 40 -15.89 14.62 -55.07
N ALA A 41 -15.83 15.23 -56.26
CA ALA A 41 -15.28 14.60 -57.45
C ALA A 41 -13.78 14.31 -57.29
N PHE A 42 -13.02 15.28 -56.77
CA PHE A 42 -11.61 15.10 -56.48
C PHE A 42 -11.36 13.99 -55.45
N GLU A 43 -12.11 13.97 -54.35
CA GLU A 43 -12.01 12.92 -53.32
C GLU A 43 -12.30 11.54 -53.89
N TYR A 44 -13.31 11.42 -54.77
CA TYR A 44 -13.61 10.16 -55.44
C TYR A 44 -12.44 9.69 -56.32
N GLU A 45 -11.90 10.56 -57.17
CA GLU A 45 -10.75 10.23 -58.03
C GLU A 45 -9.49 9.91 -57.22
N TYR A 46 -9.24 10.68 -56.16
CA TYR A 46 -8.13 10.46 -55.24
C TYR A 46 -8.24 9.09 -54.57
N ASN A 47 -9.40 8.78 -53.99
CA ASN A 47 -9.63 7.50 -53.32
C ASN A 47 -9.54 6.32 -54.31
N ALA A 48 -10.09 6.46 -55.52
CA ALA A 48 -10.00 5.43 -56.55
C ALA A 48 -8.56 5.16 -56.99
N ARG A 49 -7.72 6.19 -57.08
CA ARG A 49 -6.33 6.06 -57.56
C ARG A 49 -5.32 5.74 -56.46
N ALA A 50 -5.47 6.34 -55.29
CA ALA A 50 -4.48 6.32 -54.21
C ALA A 50 -4.96 5.57 -52.96
N GLY A 51 -6.26 5.36 -52.77
CA GLY A 51 -6.79 4.72 -51.57
C GLY A 51 -6.21 3.32 -51.35
N TYR A 52 -6.17 2.50 -52.40
CA TYR A 52 -5.59 1.15 -52.31
C TYR A 52 -4.07 1.18 -52.08
N LEU A 53 -3.36 2.21 -52.56
CA LEU A 53 -1.92 2.36 -52.35
C LEU A 53 -1.61 2.74 -50.92
N LEU A 54 -2.44 3.60 -50.31
CA LEU A 54 -2.33 3.96 -48.89
C LEU A 54 -2.59 2.74 -48.00
N GLU A 55 -3.60 1.93 -48.33
CA GLU A 55 -3.87 0.69 -47.60
C GLU A 55 -2.71 -0.31 -47.73
N GLN A 56 -2.15 -0.47 -48.94
CA GLN A 56 -0.96 -1.30 -49.15
C GLN A 56 0.26 -0.78 -48.38
N LEU A 57 0.46 0.53 -48.33
CA LEU A 57 1.53 1.14 -47.57
C LEU A 57 1.36 0.86 -46.07
N ALA A 58 0.15 1.05 -45.54
CA ALA A 58 -0.16 0.79 -44.13
C ALA A 58 0.07 -0.69 -43.77
N ALA A 59 -0.37 -1.62 -44.62
CA ALA A 59 -0.13 -3.05 -44.43
C ALA A 59 1.37 -3.37 -44.45
N LEU A 60 2.13 -2.80 -45.39
CA LEU A 60 3.58 -3.02 -45.47
C LEU A 60 4.33 -2.43 -44.27
N GLU A 61 3.92 -1.26 -43.79
CA GLU A 61 4.46 -0.66 -42.58
C GLU A 61 4.23 -1.55 -41.35
N GLU A 62 3.04 -2.15 -41.24
CA GLU A 62 2.73 -3.10 -40.17
C GLU A 62 3.57 -4.39 -40.28
N GLU A 63 3.75 -4.93 -41.49
CA GLU A 63 4.63 -6.09 -41.73
C GLU A 63 6.09 -5.78 -41.35
N VAL A 64 6.62 -4.63 -41.77
CA VAL A 64 7.97 -4.20 -41.41
C VAL A 64 8.11 -4.08 -39.90
N LYS A 65 7.15 -3.44 -39.23
CA LYS A 65 7.15 -3.33 -37.77
C LYS A 65 7.12 -4.71 -37.11
N HIS A 66 6.27 -5.61 -37.60
CA HIS A 66 6.16 -6.97 -37.11
C HIS A 66 7.51 -7.71 -37.22
N TYR A 67 8.16 -7.67 -38.38
CA TYR A 67 9.46 -8.30 -38.56
C TYR A 67 10.56 -7.66 -37.71
N LEU A 68 10.56 -6.33 -37.55
CA LEU A 68 11.51 -5.65 -36.68
C LEU A 68 11.35 -6.10 -35.23
N ASP A 69 10.11 -6.22 -34.75
CA ASP A 69 9.84 -6.68 -33.39
C ASP A 69 10.17 -8.17 -33.20
N GLN A 70 9.93 -9.01 -34.22
CA GLN A 70 10.42 -10.39 -34.22
C GLN A 70 11.96 -10.47 -34.17
N ILE A 71 12.66 -9.66 -34.97
CA ILE A 71 14.13 -9.62 -34.98
C ILE A 71 14.64 -9.18 -33.61
N LYS A 72 14.04 -8.14 -33.01
CA LYS A 72 14.37 -7.70 -31.64
C LYS A 72 14.15 -8.83 -30.64
N LEU A 73 13.02 -9.53 -30.71
CA LEU A 73 12.72 -10.66 -29.82
C LEU A 73 13.74 -11.79 -29.95
N LEU A 74 14.05 -12.21 -31.18
CA LEU A 74 15.04 -13.25 -31.46
C LEU A 74 16.44 -12.83 -31.01
N ARG A 75 16.83 -11.58 -31.26
CA ARG A 75 18.10 -11.01 -30.80
C ARG A 75 18.17 -11.00 -29.27
N ASN A 76 17.12 -10.51 -28.61
CA ASN A 76 17.06 -10.45 -27.15
C ASN A 76 17.09 -11.86 -26.54
N ARG A 77 16.34 -12.81 -27.12
CA ARG A 77 16.39 -14.22 -26.72
C ARG A 77 17.78 -14.82 -26.85
N ARG A 78 18.52 -14.47 -27.91
CA ARG A 78 19.89 -14.94 -28.12
C ARG A 78 20.88 -14.34 -27.12
N ILE A 79 20.75 -13.06 -26.77
CA ILE A 79 21.70 -12.34 -25.90
C ILE A 79 21.40 -12.60 -24.42
N PHE A 80 20.13 -12.54 -24.04
CA PHE A 80 19.68 -12.50 -22.65
C PHE A 80 18.90 -13.75 -22.22
N GLY A 81 18.69 -14.72 -23.12
CA GLY A 81 17.90 -15.92 -22.83
C GLY A 81 16.38 -15.69 -22.91
N THR A 82 15.61 -16.71 -22.52
CA THR A 82 14.13 -16.70 -22.60
C THR A 82 13.46 -15.78 -21.58
N ASP A 83 14.16 -15.43 -20.50
CA ASP A 83 13.61 -14.66 -19.38
C ASP A 83 13.79 -13.15 -19.57
N HIS A 84 14.25 -12.72 -20.74
CA HIS A 84 14.43 -11.32 -21.05
C HIS A 84 13.09 -10.59 -21.13
N VAL A 85 12.87 -9.69 -20.17
CA VAL A 85 11.75 -8.75 -20.18
C VAL A 85 12.28 -7.39 -20.67
N PRO A 86 11.71 -6.80 -21.73
CA PRO A 86 12.09 -5.47 -22.19
C PRO A 86 12.04 -4.44 -21.06
N VAL A 87 12.95 -3.47 -21.09
CA VAL A 87 13.08 -2.44 -20.05
C VAL A 87 11.80 -1.65 -19.85
N GLU A 88 11.09 -1.34 -20.94
CA GLU A 88 9.80 -0.65 -20.93
C GLU A 88 8.71 -1.45 -20.20
N GLU A 89 8.71 -2.78 -20.37
CA GLU A 89 7.78 -3.69 -19.70
C GLU A 89 8.13 -3.82 -18.21
N GLN A 90 9.42 -3.82 -17.87
CA GLN A 90 9.88 -3.74 -16.47
C GLN A 90 9.39 -2.45 -15.80
N TYR A 91 9.56 -1.30 -16.47
CA TYR A 91 9.04 -0.02 -15.98
C TYR A 91 7.52 -0.07 -15.83
N ARG A 92 6.77 -0.52 -16.84
CA ARG A 92 5.31 -0.60 -16.76
C ARG A 92 4.84 -1.40 -15.54
N ARG A 93 5.47 -2.54 -15.26
CA ARG A 93 5.13 -3.40 -14.11
C ARG A 93 5.39 -2.75 -12.77
N VAL A 94 6.40 -1.89 -12.67
CA VAL A 94 6.74 -1.18 -11.43
C VAL A 94 5.84 0.03 -11.21
N TRP A 95 5.56 0.79 -12.28
CA TRP A 95 4.79 2.04 -12.19
C TRP A 95 3.27 1.86 -12.20
N GLN A 96 2.75 0.70 -12.64
CA GLN A 96 1.32 0.38 -12.55
C GLN A 96 0.91 -0.31 -11.24
N GLN A 97 1.85 -0.65 -10.36
CA GLN A 97 1.50 -1.20 -9.06
C GLN A 97 1.07 -0.08 -8.11
N PRO A 98 -0.04 -0.24 -7.37
CA PRO A 98 -0.38 0.68 -6.31
C PRO A 98 0.77 0.73 -5.30
N PRO A 99 1.12 1.92 -4.76
CA PRO A 99 2.24 2.04 -3.83
C PRO A 99 2.05 1.05 -2.68
N PRO A 100 3.12 0.36 -2.23
CA PRO A 100 3.01 -0.58 -1.13
C PRO A 100 2.40 0.12 0.09
N PRO A 101 1.55 -0.57 0.88
CA PRO A 101 0.97 0.01 2.07
C PRO A 101 2.08 0.54 2.98
N PRO A 102 1.88 1.71 3.64
CA PRO A 102 2.89 2.27 4.51
C PRO A 102 3.25 1.24 5.60
N PRO A 103 4.54 1.16 5.99
CA PRO A 103 4.96 0.22 7.02
C PRO A 103 4.16 0.45 8.32
N PRO A 104 3.85 -0.61 9.09
CA PRO A 104 3.14 -0.46 10.36
C PRO A 104 3.93 0.50 11.27
N LYS A 105 3.22 1.46 11.88
CA LYS A 105 3.84 2.41 12.81
C LYS A 105 4.55 1.64 13.93
N PRO A 106 5.82 1.94 14.25
CA PRO A 106 6.49 1.37 15.42
C PRO A 106 5.65 1.63 16.68
N ALA A 107 5.46 0.61 17.51
CA ALA A 107 4.75 0.78 18.79
C ALA A 107 5.45 1.87 19.62
N GLU A 108 4.66 2.80 20.17
CA GLU A 108 5.19 3.90 20.98
C GLU A 108 5.96 3.34 22.19
N PRO A 109 7.15 3.90 22.52
CA PRO A 109 7.91 3.46 23.68
C PRO A 109 7.10 3.69 24.97
N PRO A 110 7.20 2.79 25.96
CA PRO A 110 6.46 2.93 27.21
C PRO A 110 6.79 4.26 27.88
N SER A 111 5.78 4.93 28.44
CA SER A 111 5.96 6.21 29.10
C SER A 111 7.02 6.13 30.22
N ALA A 112 7.74 7.22 30.48
CA ALA A 112 8.77 7.28 31.53
C ALA A 112 8.24 6.88 32.92
N ALA A 113 6.95 7.11 33.18
CA ALA A 113 6.29 6.67 34.41
C ALA A 113 6.19 5.14 34.50
N THR A 114 5.85 4.47 33.40
CA THR A 114 5.79 3.00 33.32
C THR A 114 7.18 2.39 33.49
N GLU A 115 8.21 2.99 32.89
CA GLU A 115 9.59 2.50 33.01
C GLU A 115 10.13 2.63 34.44
N ALA A 116 9.79 3.72 35.14
CA ALA A 116 10.16 3.90 36.55
C ALA A 116 9.51 2.84 37.45
N GLN A 117 8.26 2.48 37.18
CA GLN A 117 7.54 1.45 37.93
C GLN A 117 8.10 0.04 37.65
N ILE A 118 8.42 -0.28 36.40
CA ILE A 118 9.09 -1.54 36.01
C ILE A 118 10.43 -1.69 36.75
N LYS A 119 11.27 -0.64 36.74
CA LYS A 119 12.56 -0.65 37.46
C LYS A 119 12.39 -0.81 38.98
N LYS A 120 11.34 -0.21 39.55
CA LYS A 120 11.04 -0.35 40.99
C LYS A 120 10.64 -1.78 41.33
N LEU A 121 9.73 -2.38 40.57
CA LEU A 121 9.21 -3.73 40.81
C LEU A 121 10.31 -4.78 40.59
N TYR A 122 11.12 -4.63 39.54
CA TYR A 122 12.29 -5.47 39.29
C TYR A 122 13.26 -5.48 40.48
N ARG A 123 13.64 -4.31 41.00
CA ARG A 123 14.56 -4.22 42.16
C ARG A 123 13.98 -4.86 43.43
N GLN A 124 12.67 -4.77 43.63
CA GLN A 124 12.01 -5.41 44.77
C GLN A 124 12.03 -6.95 44.65
N LEU A 125 11.71 -7.47 43.47
CA LEU A 125 11.71 -8.91 43.21
C LEU A 125 13.12 -9.50 43.22
N ALA A 126 14.09 -8.83 42.59
CA ALA A 126 15.49 -9.25 42.56
C ALA A 126 16.11 -9.34 43.96
N ARG A 127 15.80 -8.39 44.85
CA ARG A 127 16.24 -8.44 46.25
C ARG A 127 15.63 -9.61 47.03
N ARG A 128 14.38 -9.98 46.72
CA ARG A 128 13.65 -11.04 47.41
C ARG A 128 14.09 -12.43 46.95
N PHE A 129 14.36 -12.60 45.66
CA PHE A 129 14.68 -13.90 45.05
C PHE A 129 16.14 -14.03 44.62
N HIS A 130 17.04 -13.24 45.20
CA HIS A 130 18.47 -13.34 44.88
C HIS A 130 19.02 -14.72 45.31
N PRO A 131 19.76 -15.43 44.44
CA PRO A 131 20.30 -16.75 44.76
C PRO A 131 21.34 -16.73 45.89
N ASP A 132 22.01 -15.60 46.14
CA ASP A 132 22.98 -15.46 47.25
C ASP A 132 22.36 -15.53 48.65
N LEU A 133 21.04 -15.30 48.77
CA LEU A 133 20.32 -15.38 50.04
C LEU A 133 19.81 -16.80 50.35
N ALA A 134 20.23 -17.81 49.59
CA ALA A 134 19.82 -19.20 49.78
C ALA A 134 20.67 -19.91 50.84
N THR A 135 20.01 -20.60 51.77
CA THR A 135 20.64 -21.39 52.85
C THR A 135 20.97 -22.84 52.46
N GLY A 136 20.65 -23.27 51.23
CA GLY A 136 20.96 -24.61 50.72
C GLY A 136 20.81 -24.73 49.19
N ASP A 137 21.33 -25.82 48.62
CA ASP A 137 21.47 -25.99 47.16
C ASP A 137 20.12 -26.06 46.42
N ALA A 138 19.11 -26.72 47.03
CA ALA A 138 17.76 -26.81 46.46
C ALA A 138 17.05 -25.44 46.43
N GLU A 139 17.22 -24.62 47.47
CA GLU A 139 16.65 -23.27 47.52
C GLU A 139 17.39 -22.31 46.57
N ARG A 140 18.72 -22.50 46.41
CA ARG A 140 19.51 -21.76 45.42
C ARG A 140 19.03 -22.02 44.00
N ALA A 141 18.75 -23.28 43.65
CA ALA A 141 18.21 -23.65 42.34
C ALA A 141 16.84 -22.97 42.09
N ARG A 142 15.91 -23.05 43.05
CA ARG A 142 14.59 -22.43 42.95
C ARG A 142 14.66 -20.91 42.79
N ARG A 143 15.53 -20.24 43.55
CA ARG A 143 15.74 -18.79 43.45
C ARG A 143 16.40 -18.38 42.13
N THR A 144 17.30 -19.21 41.61
CA THR A 144 17.94 -18.98 40.31
C THR A 144 16.93 -19.02 39.17
N GLU A 145 16.03 -20.01 39.17
CA GLU A 145 14.93 -20.10 38.20
C GLU A 145 13.98 -18.89 38.30
N MET A 146 13.62 -18.49 39.52
CA MET A 146 12.78 -17.32 39.73
C MET A 146 13.46 -16.02 39.26
N MET A 147 14.76 -15.86 39.51
CA MET A 147 15.53 -14.70 39.08
C MET A 147 15.66 -14.63 37.55
N ALA A 148 15.80 -15.78 36.88
CA ALA A 148 15.78 -15.85 35.42
C ALA A 148 14.45 -15.35 34.85
N ALA A 149 13.31 -15.83 35.37
CA ALA A 149 11.99 -15.36 34.95
C ALA A 149 11.77 -13.85 35.20
N ILE A 150 12.31 -13.32 36.30
CA ILE A 150 12.26 -11.87 36.60
C ILE A 150 13.09 -11.06 35.60
N ASN A 151 14.26 -11.56 35.20
CA ASN A 151 15.12 -10.91 34.21
C ASN A 151 14.48 -10.91 32.81
N ASP A 152 13.85 -12.00 32.41
CA ASP A 152 13.18 -12.12 31.11
C ASP A 152 12.00 -11.13 31.00
N ALA A 153 11.17 -11.05 32.04
CA ALA A 153 10.06 -10.09 32.11
C ALA A 153 10.55 -8.62 32.10
N TYR A 154 11.70 -8.34 32.71
CA TYR A 154 12.31 -7.01 32.67
C TYR A 154 12.91 -6.69 31.29
N ALA A 155 13.54 -7.65 30.62
CA ALA A 155 14.07 -7.50 29.26
C ALA A 155 12.93 -7.22 28.25
N ALA A 156 11.78 -7.87 28.43
CA ALA A 156 10.56 -7.62 27.67
C ALA A 156 9.87 -6.28 28.02
N ARG A 157 10.35 -5.54 29.03
CA ARG A 157 9.73 -4.32 29.59
C ARG A 157 8.24 -4.53 29.93
N SER A 158 7.88 -5.75 30.34
CA SER A 158 6.51 -6.18 30.57
C SER A 158 6.12 -5.99 32.04
N MET A 159 5.41 -4.90 32.32
CA MET A 159 4.90 -4.62 33.67
C MET A 159 3.91 -5.70 34.14
N THR A 160 3.10 -6.22 33.23
CA THR A 160 2.10 -7.26 33.49
C THR A 160 2.75 -8.56 33.96
N GLU A 161 3.86 -8.96 33.34
CA GLU A 161 4.58 -10.19 33.71
C GLU A 161 5.28 -10.06 35.06
N LEU A 162 5.94 -8.92 35.33
CA LEU A 162 6.56 -8.67 36.63
C LEU A 162 5.52 -8.69 37.76
N MET A 163 4.32 -8.13 37.54
CA MET A 163 3.21 -8.20 38.51
C MET A 163 2.68 -9.62 38.69
N ALA A 164 2.59 -10.41 37.63
CA ALA A 164 2.16 -11.81 37.71
C ALA A 164 3.14 -12.65 38.54
N ILE A 165 4.46 -12.44 38.35
CA ILE A 165 5.51 -13.08 39.15
C ILE A 165 5.41 -12.65 40.62
N ALA A 166 5.20 -11.36 40.90
CA ALA A 166 5.02 -10.86 42.26
C ALA A 166 3.82 -11.50 42.98
N ARG A 167 2.66 -11.59 42.31
CA ARG A 167 1.47 -12.23 42.88
C ARG A 167 1.67 -13.72 43.14
N ARG A 168 2.32 -14.44 42.21
CA ARG A 168 2.65 -15.86 42.39
C ARG A 168 3.59 -16.07 43.57
N ALA A 169 4.57 -15.19 43.74
CA ALA A 169 5.50 -15.19 44.85
C ALA A 169 4.82 -14.91 46.22
N GLU A 170 3.83 -14.03 46.26
CA GLU A 170 3.03 -13.73 47.46
C GLU A 170 2.11 -14.89 47.85
N SER A 171 1.53 -15.59 46.87
CA SER A 171 0.75 -16.82 47.13
C SER A 171 1.61 -18.01 47.56
N ALA A 172 2.94 -17.92 47.39
CA ALA A 172 3.88 -19.02 47.63
C ALA A 172 4.75 -18.84 48.89
N THR A 173 4.53 -17.80 49.70
CA THR A 173 5.13 -17.71 51.04
C THR A 173 4.32 -18.54 52.05
N PRO A 174 4.88 -19.62 52.62
CA PRO A 174 4.30 -20.28 53.78
C PRO A 174 4.65 -19.47 55.04
N GLU A 175 3.68 -19.30 55.93
CA GLU A 175 3.93 -18.95 57.33
C GLU A 175 4.97 -19.90 57.91
N ALA A 176 6.00 -19.33 58.52
CA ALA A 176 6.87 -20.06 59.41
C ALA A 176 6.12 -20.36 60.72
N THR A 177 6.51 -21.47 61.35
CA THR A 177 6.34 -21.84 62.78
C THR A 177 5.12 -22.68 63.18
N ALA A 178 5.35 -23.99 63.33
CA ALA A 178 5.05 -24.80 64.53
C ALA A 178 5.66 -26.20 64.30
N ALA A 179 6.84 -26.49 64.85
CA ALA A 179 7.01 -27.08 66.19
C ALA A 179 6.51 -28.55 66.20
N SER A 180 7.39 -29.54 65.98
CA SER A 180 8.25 -30.21 66.98
C SER A 180 7.51 -31.26 67.83
N GLY A 181 8.00 -32.50 67.77
CA GLY A 181 7.62 -33.66 68.59
C GLY A 181 7.59 -34.93 67.71
N GLN A 182 8.63 -35.78 67.58
CA GLN A 182 9.16 -36.68 68.63
C GLN A 182 8.00 -37.26 69.45
N THR A 183 7.68 -38.56 69.46
CA THR A 183 8.53 -39.76 69.65
C THR A 183 7.71 -41.05 69.47
N ALA A 184 8.41 -42.17 69.22
CA ALA A 184 8.17 -43.48 69.86
C ALA A 184 6.84 -44.24 69.61
N GLU A 185 6.82 -45.05 68.55
CA GLU A 185 5.92 -46.23 68.49
C GLU A 185 6.63 -47.52 68.04
N GLU A 186 7.97 -47.55 68.06
CA GLU A 186 8.77 -48.78 67.84
C GLU A 186 9.69 -49.12 69.02
N MET A 187 9.47 -48.53 70.20
CA MET A 187 10.10 -49.02 71.42
C MET A 187 9.18 -49.98 72.17
N ALA A 188 9.53 -51.26 72.04
CA ALA A 188 9.38 -52.27 73.06
C ALA A 188 7.96 -52.81 73.30
N GLN A 189 7.71 -53.95 72.65
CA GLN A 189 7.18 -55.12 73.35
C GLN A 189 7.83 -55.25 74.75
N VAL A 190 7.19 -54.71 75.78
CA VAL A 190 7.29 -55.19 77.17
C VAL A 190 5.97 -54.86 77.84
N LEU A 191 5.03 -55.81 77.81
CA LEU A 191 4.27 -56.27 78.97
C LEU A 191 3.35 -57.41 78.52
N GLU A 192 3.66 -58.59 79.04
CA GLU A 192 2.88 -59.82 79.10
C GLU A 192 1.36 -59.65 79.01
N ALA A 193 0.72 -60.42 78.11
CA ALA A 193 -0.32 -61.42 78.42
C ALA A 193 -1.13 -61.77 77.16
#